data_AF-A0A328THA0-F1
#
_entry.id   AF-A0A328THA0-F1
#
_cell.length_a   1.000
_cell.length_b   1.000
_cell.length_c   1.000
_cell.angle_alpha   90.00
_cell.angle_beta   90.00
_cell.angle_gamma   90.00
#
_symmetry.space_group_name_H-M   'P 1'
#
loop_
_entity.id
_entity.type
_entity.pdbx_description
1 polymer ?
#
loop_
_entity_poly.entity_id
_entity_poly.type
_entity_poly.pdbx_seq_one_letter_code
_entity_poly.pdbx_strand_id
1 'polypeptide(L)'
;MISFPMEAEEVEIHELNSKKYHLRDPGDLLFPERMPLSFVEKCKQRGSLVWNALYQQRPTAKGGGLPKPDWFGEYKVLPKLRW
;
A
#
# COMPACT_ATOMS: atom_id res chain seq x y z
N MET A 1 6.83 -1.46 10.17
CA MET A 1 5.76 -0.44 10.17
C MET A 1 4.47 -1.20 10.35
N ILE A 2 3.63 -0.76 11.29
CA ILE A 2 2.33 -1.38 11.55
C ILE A 2 1.33 -0.83 10.53
N SER A 3 0.57 -1.70 9.86
CA SER A 3 -0.46 -1.33 8.88
C SER A 3 -1.82 -1.80 9.37
N PHE A 4 -2.86 -1.00 9.11
CA PHE A 4 -4.25 -1.32 9.46
C PHE A 4 -5.09 -1.32 8.18
N PRO A 5 -5.12 -2.43 7.44
CA PRO A 5 -5.89 -2.53 6.23
C PRO A 5 -7.40 -2.48 6.52
N MET A 6 -8.14 -1.85 5.62
CA MET A 6 -9.60 -1.74 5.66
C MET A 6 -10.30 -3.09 5.79
N GLU A 7 -9.79 -4.11 5.12
CA GLU A 7 -10.22 -5.49 5.20
C GLU A 7 -8.97 -6.32 5.46
N ALA A 8 -8.99 -7.14 6.51
CA ALA A 8 -7.85 -7.98 6.85
C ALA A 8 -7.63 -9.03 5.76
N GLU A 9 -6.46 -9.05 5.14
CA GLU A 9 -6.09 -10.09 4.16
C GLU A 9 -5.42 -11.29 4.84
N GLU A 10 -4.76 -11.04 5.97
CA GLU A 10 -4.04 -12.02 6.78
C GLU A 10 -4.51 -11.90 8.23
N VAL A 11 -4.25 -12.93 9.05
CA VAL A 11 -4.54 -12.89 10.48
C VAL A 11 -3.76 -11.74 11.10
N GLU A 12 -4.48 -10.78 11.66
CA GLU A 12 -3.88 -9.56 12.12
C GLU A 12 -3.45 -9.72 13.58
N ILE A 13 -2.14 -9.91 13.78
CA ILE A 13 -1.51 -10.03 15.09
C ILE A 13 -0.56 -8.85 15.28
N HIS A 14 -0.81 -8.04 16.30
CA HIS A 14 0.06 -6.91 16.65
C HIS A 14 0.75 -7.17 17.98
N GLU A 15 2.06 -6.95 18.02
CA GLU A 15 2.83 -7.02 19.26
C GLU A 15 2.98 -5.61 19.85
N LEU A 16 2.41 -5.40 21.04
CA LEU A 16 2.49 -4.15 21.78
C LEU A 16 3.01 -4.45 23.18
N ASN A 17 4.10 -3.80 23.59
CA ASN A 17 4.73 -3.99 24.91
C ASN A 17 5.02 -5.47 25.24
N SER A 18 5.61 -6.21 24.29
CA SER A 18 5.95 -7.63 24.42
C SER A 18 4.76 -8.58 24.61
N LYS A 19 3.53 -8.13 24.31
CA LYS A 19 2.32 -8.95 24.27
C LYS A 19 1.76 -8.98 22.85
N LYS A 20 1.42 -10.17 22.38
CA LYS A 20 0.76 -10.39 21.08
C LYS A 20 -0.74 -10.30 21.25
N TYR A 21 -1.38 -9.44 20.45
CA TYR A 21 -2.82 -9.28 20.39
C TYR A 21 -3.31 -9.77 19.03
N HIS A 22 -4.22 -10.73 19.06
CA HIS A 22 -5.00 -11.11 17.89
C HIS A 22 -6.15 -10.12 17.76
N LEU A 23 -6.20 -9.40 16.64
CA LEU A 23 -7.16 -8.33 16.43
C LEU A 23 -8.29 -8.74 15.49
N ARG A 24 -7.97 -9.37 14.35
CA ARG A 24 -8.91 -9.67 13.28
C ARG A 24 -8.52 -10.92 12.49
N ASP A 25 -9.52 -11.64 12.00
CA ASP A 25 -9.36 -12.74 11.07
C ASP A 25 -9.45 -12.24 9.62
N PRO A 26 -8.94 -13.01 8.63
CA PRO A 26 -9.04 -12.63 7.22
C PRO A 26 -10.50 -12.40 6.80
N GLY A 27 -10.77 -11.27 6.17
CA GLY A 27 -12.10 -10.81 5.77
C GLY A 27 -12.76 -9.84 6.75
N ASP A 28 -12.23 -9.67 7.96
CA ASP A 28 -12.79 -8.73 8.93
C ASP A 28 -12.52 -7.27 8.54
N LEU A 29 -13.58 -6.47 8.61
CA LEU A 29 -13.52 -5.04 8.34
C LEU A 29 -12.92 -4.28 9.52
N LEU A 30 -12.13 -3.25 9.23
CA LEU A 30 -11.48 -2.43 10.25
C LEU A 30 -12.49 -1.63 11.08
N PHE A 31 -13.54 -1.12 10.43
CA PHE A 31 -14.54 -0.27 11.08
C PHE A 31 -15.94 -0.47 10.49
N PRO A 32 -16.57 -1.63 10.71
CA PRO A 32 -17.86 -1.96 10.09
C PRO A 32 -18.99 -0.99 10.45
N GLU A 33 -18.92 -0.34 11.63
CA GLU A 33 -19.93 0.62 12.09
C GLU A 33 -19.99 1.90 11.23
N ARG A 34 -18.85 2.42 10.77
CA ARG A 34 -18.78 3.59 9.88
C ARG A 34 -18.65 3.21 8.41
N MET A 35 -18.05 2.05 8.15
CA MET A 35 -17.71 1.57 6.83
C MET A 35 -18.22 0.13 6.68
N PRO A 36 -19.53 -0.05 6.49
CA PRO A 36 -20.13 -1.37 6.34
C PRO A 36 -19.66 -2.05 5.05
N LEU A 37 -19.92 -3.35 4.92
CA LEU A 37 -19.53 -4.14 3.76
C LEU A 37 -19.98 -3.51 2.43
N SER A 38 -21.19 -2.95 2.37
CA SER A 38 -21.71 -2.28 1.18
C SER A 38 -20.91 -1.04 0.76
N PHE A 39 -20.25 -0.36 1.71
CA PHE A 39 -19.33 0.72 1.41
C PHE A 39 -18.01 0.17 0.85
N VAL A 40 -17.48 -0.88 1.47
CA VAL A 40 -16.24 -1.56 1.05
C VAL A 40 -16.36 -2.06 -0.39
N GLU A 41 -17.47 -2.70 -0.73
CA GLU A 41 -17.73 -3.20 -2.09
C GLU A 41 -17.73 -2.07 -3.13
N LYS A 42 -18.35 -0.91 -2.81
CA LYS A 42 -18.30 0.28 -3.67
C LYS A 42 -16.88 0.83 -3.82
N CYS A 43 -16.05 0.75 -2.77
CA CYS A 43 -14.65 1.14 -2.86
C CYS A 43 -13.84 0.20 -3.75
N LYS A 44 -14.07 -1.12 -3.67
CA LYS A 44 -13.44 -2.11 -4.56
C LYS A 44 -13.78 -1.88 -6.03
N GLN A 45 -15.01 -1.42 -6.34
CA GLN A 45 -15.42 -1.07 -7.71
C GLN A 45 -14.63 0.10 -8.33
N ARG A 46 -13.96 0.94 -7.52
CA ARG A 46 -13.12 2.04 -8.02
C ARG A 46 -11.79 1.59 -8.63
N GLY A 47 -11.48 0.28 -8.53
CA GLY A 47 -10.30 -0.33 -9.12
C GLY A 47 -9.21 -0.66 -8.09
N SER A 48 -8.44 -1.70 -8.40
CA SER A 48 -7.44 -2.29 -7.51
C SER A 48 -6.32 -1.32 -7.10
N LEU A 49 -5.91 -0.41 -7.99
CA LEU A 49 -4.89 0.61 -7.68
C LEU A 49 -5.35 1.52 -6.53
N VAL A 50 -6.58 2.03 -6.63
CA VAL A 50 -7.17 2.95 -5.64
C VAL A 50 -7.46 2.21 -4.34
N TRP A 51 -7.98 0.99 -4.44
CA TRP A 51 -8.20 0.10 -3.30
C TRP A 51 -6.91 -0.15 -2.51
N ASN A 52 -5.86 -0.59 -3.20
CA ASN A 52 -4.59 -0.93 -2.58
C ASN A 52 -3.91 0.28 -1.93
N ALA A 53 -3.93 1.43 -2.62
CA ALA A 53 -3.29 2.64 -2.13
C ALA A 53 -4.01 3.25 -0.91
N LEU A 54 -5.32 3.50 -1.02
CA LEU A 54 -6.06 4.27 -0.02
C LEU A 54 -6.57 3.42 1.15
N TYR A 55 -7.02 2.20 0.88
CA TYR A 55 -7.76 1.38 1.85
C TYR A 55 -6.89 0.26 2.44
N GLN A 56 -5.97 -0.30 1.66
CA GLN A 56 -5.04 -1.33 2.14
C GLN A 56 -3.68 -0.75 2.59
N GLN A 57 -3.51 0.58 2.52
CA GLN A 57 -2.27 1.29 2.88
C GLN A 57 -1.02 0.77 2.15
N ARG A 58 -1.19 0.28 0.91
CA ARG A 58 -0.12 -0.20 0.03
C ARG A 58 -0.08 0.66 -1.25
N PRO A 59 0.33 1.94 -1.14
CA PRO A 59 0.43 2.82 -2.28
C PRO A 59 1.54 2.34 -3.22
N THR A 60 1.17 1.94 -4.43
CA THR A 60 2.12 1.58 -5.49
C THR A 60 2.17 2.69 -6.53
N ALA A 61 3.37 3.08 -6.95
CA ALA A 61 3.54 4.02 -8.05
C ALA A 61 2.94 3.44 -9.34
N LYS A 62 2.28 4.28 -10.15
CA LYS A 62 1.60 3.88 -11.40
C LYS A 62 2.53 3.18 -12.42
N GLY A 63 3.85 3.31 -12.28
CA GLY A 63 4.86 2.66 -13.14
C GLY A 63 5.74 1.63 -12.42
N GLY A 64 5.36 1.18 -11.23
CA GLY A 64 6.26 0.46 -10.32
C GLY A 64 7.36 1.38 -9.79
N GLY A 65 8.06 1.00 -8.73
CA GLY A 65 9.17 1.79 -8.16
C GLY A 65 10.41 1.90 -9.07
N LEU A 66 10.24 1.71 -10.38
CA LEU A 66 11.32 1.77 -11.35
C LEU A 66 11.69 3.24 -11.61
N PRO A 67 12.99 3.57 -11.62
CA PRO A 67 13.44 4.85 -12.11
C PRO A 67 12.92 5.11 -13.53
N LYS A 68 12.34 6.29 -13.75
CA LYS A 68 11.92 6.65 -15.11
C LYS A 68 13.17 6.94 -15.95
N PRO A 69 13.27 6.42 -17.19
CA PRO A 69 14.37 6.75 -18.10
C PRO A 69 14.59 8.27 -18.21
N ASP A 70 13.50 9.05 -18.23
CA ASP A 70 13.49 10.52 -18.29
C ASP A 70 14.20 11.20 -17.11
N TRP A 71 14.43 10.50 -15.99
CA TRP A 71 15.20 11.04 -14.86
C TRP A 71 16.69 11.12 -15.16
N PHE A 72 17.18 10.30 -16.09
CA PHE A 72 18.57 10.28 -16.51
C PHE A 72 18.69 11.00 -17.86
N GLY A 73 19.49 12.06 -17.90
CA GLY A 73 19.79 12.72 -19.16
C GLY A 73 20.61 11.82 -20.08
N GLU A 74 20.30 11.84 -21.38
CA GLU A 74 21.14 11.19 -22.39
C GLU A 74 22.33 12.10 -22.73
N TYR A 75 23.55 11.59 -22.56
CA TYR A 75 24.77 12.31 -22.93
C TYR A 75 25.37 11.69 -24.19
N LYS A 76 25.43 12.48 -25.27
CA LYS A 76 26.12 12.08 -26.51
C LYS A 76 27.64 12.22 -26.43
N VAL A 77 28.13 13.02 -25.50
CA VAL A 77 29.56 13.37 -25.37
C VAL A 77 30.03 13.01 -23.97
N LEU A 78 31.17 12.32 -23.90
CA LEU A 78 31.79 11.96 -22.63
C LEU A 78 32.22 13.23 -21.85
N PRO A 79 32.01 13.27 -20.53
CA PRO A 79 32.48 14.38 -19.72
C PRO A 79 34.02 14.45 -19.73
N LYS A 80 34.56 15.68 -19.68
CA LYS A 80 36.00 15.88 -19.55
C LYS A 80 36.46 15.40 -18.18
N LEU A 81 37.14 14.26 -18.15
CA LEU A 81 37.80 13.77 -16.94
C LEU A 81 38.97 14.70 -16.61
N ARG A 82 39.00 15.22 -15.38
CA ARG A 82 40.19 15.86 -14.80
C ARG A 82 40.81 14.84 -13.86
N TRP A 83 42.10 14.57 -14.04
CA TRP A 83 42.92 13.84 -13.09
C TRP A 83 43.54 14.81 -12.08
#